data_AF-A0A9D4R5V7-F1
#
_entry.id   AF-A0A9D4R5V7-F1
#
_cell.length_a   1.000
_cell.length_b   1.000
_cell.length_c   1.000
_cell.angle_alpha   90.00
_cell.angle_beta   90.00
_cell.angle_gamma   90.00
#
_symmetry.space_group_name_H-M   'P 1'
#
loop_
_entity.id
_entity.type
_entity.pdbx_description
1 polymer ?
#
loop_
_entity_poly.entity_id
_entity_poly.type
_entity_poly.pdbx_seq_one_letter_code
_entity_poly.pdbx_strand_id
1 'polypeptide(L)'
;MCTSIYNSLTDLASIELGQWKNVANILGTGIVTMNTFPAPPTLEADKAKIPFLCFRVVTRGMYPDLVKTNVERNIKTCYEVGLDNFKFEVVTDNALNLPKSALVRELVVPNDYQTLNNSLFKARALQYCNEPEVNILSNDDWVVHLDEETLLTESSTIGLANFASQGHGDIGQGVISYTNEEIVNWWTTLADCVRVSVDLGMMRFSFRKLGCPLMGF
;
A
#
# COMPACT_ATOMS: atom_id res chain seq x y z
N MET A 1 39.93 26.89 -0.63
CA MET A 1 39.16 25.68 -0.24
C MET A 1 37.75 26.00 0.28
N CYS A 2 37.52 27.07 1.06
CA CYS A 2 36.17 27.42 1.55
C CYS A 2 35.13 27.84 0.48
N THR A 3 35.54 28.51 -0.61
CA THR A 3 34.58 29.04 -1.61
C THR A 3 33.89 27.94 -2.44
N SER A 4 34.55 26.79 -2.62
CA SER A 4 34.02 25.66 -3.39
C SER A 4 32.95 24.86 -2.63
N ILE A 5 33.01 24.86 -1.30
CA ILE A 5 32.02 24.18 -0.42
C ILE A 5 30.77 25.05 -0.30
N TYR A 6 30.93 26.37 -0.23
CA TYR A 6 29.78 27.29 -0.15
C TYR A 6 28.94 27.25 -1.44
N ASN A 7 29.59 27.25 -2.61
CA ASN A 7 28.89 27.13 -3.89
C ASN A 7 28.18 25.77 -4.05
N SER A 8 28.79 24.66 -3.60
CA SER A 8 28.10 23.36 -3.66
C SER A 8 26.90 23.28 -2.71
N LEU A 9 26.96 23.93 -1.53
CA LEU A 9 25.82 23.98 -0.60
C LEU A 9 24.68 24.87 -1.12
N THR A 10 24.98 25.99 -1.77
CA THR A 10 23.96 26.84 -2.40
C THR A 10 23.33 26.15 -3.62
N ASP A 11 24.11 25.40 -4.40
CA ASP A 11 23.61 24.63 -5.54
C ASP A 11 22.73 23.47 -5.07
N LEU A 12 23.14 22.74 -4.02
CA LEU A 12 22.33 21.69 -3.39
C LEU A 12 21.01 22.26 -2.82
N ALA A 13 21.07 23.36 -2.08
CA ALA A 13 19.87 24.02 -1.55
C ALA A 13 18.95 24.53 -2.67
N SER A 14 19.51 25.03 -3.78
CA SER A 14 18.75 25.51 -4.94
C SER A 14 18.09 24.36 -5.71
N ILE A 15 18.79 23.23 -5.84
CA ILE A 15 18.27 21.99 -6.42
C ILE A 15 17.15 21.44 -5.53
N GLU A 16 17.34 21.39 -4.21
CA GLU A 16 16.29 20.98 -3.26
C GLU A 16 15.08 21.92 -3.34
N LEU A 17 15.28 23.24 -3.26
CA LEU A 17 14.20 24.24 -3.37
C LEU A 17 13.44 24.14 -4.70
N GLY A 18 14.13 23.85 -5.80
CA GLY A 18 13.53 23.61 -7.11
C GLY A 18 12.66 22.35 -7.12
N GLN A 19 13.13 21.26 -6.50
CA GLN A 19 12.36 20.03 -6.33
C GLN A 19 11.12 20.28 -5.46
N TRP A 20 11.24 20.99 -4.34
CA TRP A 20 10.11 21.32 -3.46
C TRP A 20 9.05 22.18 -4.15
N LYS A 21 9.45 23.13 -5.00
CA LYS A 21 8.51 23.92 -5.81
C LYS A 21 7.74 23.05 -6.80
N ASN A 22 8.40 22.10 -7.44
CA ASN A 22 7.76 21.17 -8.36
C ASN A 22 6.79 20.22 -7.64
N VAL A 23 7.19 19.69 -6.47
CA VAL A 23 6.32 18.89 -5.58
C VAL A 23 5.07 19.67 -5.20
N ALA A 24 5.23 20.90 -4.72
CA ALA A 24 4.11 21.76 -4.32
C ALA A 24 3.16 22.07 -5.49
N ASN A 25 3.69 22.28 -6.69
CA ASN A 25 2.88 22.53 -7.89
C ASN A 25 2.08 21.29 -8.31
N ILE A 26 2.68 20.10 -8.29
CA ILE A 26 1.99 18.84 -8.62
C ILE A 26 0.91 18.55 -7.57
N LEU A 27 1.25 18.69 -6.28
CA LEU A 27 0.30 18.54 -5.18
C LEU A 27 -0.89 19.48 -5.31
N GLY A 28 -0.61 20.78 -5.48
CA GLY A 28 -1.65 21.80 -5.62
C GLY A 28 -2.53 21.55 -6.85
N THR A 29 -1.93 21.18 -7.98
CA THR A 29 -2.68 20.82 -9.20
C THR A 29 -3.58 19.61 -8.94
N GLY A 30 -3.07 18.57 -8.30
CA GLY A 30 -3.85 17.38 -7.95
C GLY A 30 -5.03 17.71 -7.05
N ILE A 31 -4.82 18.44 -5.96
CA ILE A 31 -5.88 18.81 -5.00
C ILE A 31 -6.96 19.69 -5.67
N VAL A 32 -6.56 20.63 -6.52
CA VAL A 32 -7.51 21.55 -7.18
C VAL A 32 -8.28 20.86 -8.31
N THR A 33 -7.64 19.95 -9.05
CA THR A 33 -8.23 19.35 -10.26
C THR A 33 -8.93 18.01 -10.01
N MET A 34 -8.63 17.33 -8.90
CA MET A 34 -9.25 16.05 -8.52
C MET A 34 -10.27 16.25 -7.41
N ASN A 35 -11.42 15.57 -7.52
CA ASN A 35 -12.39 15.57 -6.44
C ASN A 35 -11.82 14.87 -5.19
N THR A 36 -11.44 15.63 -4.17
CA THR A 36 -10.92 15.16 -2.88
C THR A 36 -12.00 14.58 -1.96
N PHE A 37 -13.28 14.79 -2.27
CA PHE A 37 -14.44 14.26 -1.55
C PHE A 37 -15.33 13.43 -2.50
N PRO A 38 -14.84 12.28 -3.01
CA PRO A 38 -15.66 11.40 -3.82
C PRO A 38 -16.83 10.82 -3.00
N ALA A 39 -17.97 10.60 -3.65
CA ALA A 39 -19.02 9.78 -3.08
C ALA A 39 -18.49 8.34 -2.83
N PRO A 40 -19.05 7.61 -1.86
CA PRO A 40 -18.70 6.20 -1.65
C PRO A 40 -18.83 5.42 -2.97
N PRO A 41 -17.82 4.63 -3.35
CA PRO A 41 -17.87 3.89 -4.59
C PRO A 41 -18.91 2.77 -4.49
N THR A 42 -19.58 2.48 -5.61
CA THR A 42 -20.41 1.29 -5.75
C THR A 42 -19.61 0.18 -6.41
N LEU A 43 -19.89 -1.07 -6.06
CA LEU A 43 -19.30 -2.21 -6.76
C LEU A 43 -19.87 -2.27 -8.18
N GLU A 44 -19.05 -1.89 -9.16
CA GLU A 44 -19.41 -1.84 -10.58
C GLU A 44 -19.05 -3.15 -11.28
N ALA A 45 -18.05 -3.86 -10.75
CA ALA A 45 -17.63 -5.15 -11.26
C ALA A 45 -18.72 -6.20 -11.04
N ASP A 46 -19.04 -6.96 -12.10
CA ASP A 46 -19.74 -8.22 -11.95
C ASP A 46 -18.88 -9.12 -11.06
N LYS A 47 -19.45 -9.62 -9.95
CA LYS A 47 -18.72 -10.39 -8.93
C LYS A 47 -17.97 -11.57 -9.56
N ALA A 48 -18.58 -12.21 -10.56
CA ALA A 48 -18.00 -13.33 -11.28
C ALA A 48 -16.77 -12.98 -12.12
N LYS A 49 -16.51 -11.69 -12.37
CA LYS A 49 -15.40 -11.18 -13.18
C LYS A 49 -14.30 -10.54 -12.34
N ILE A 50 -14.44 -10.49 -11.02
CA ILE A 50 -13.39 -9.96 -10.15
C ILE A 50 -12.24 -10.97 -10.15
N PRO A 51 -11.04 -10.57 -10.62
CA PRO A 51 -9.88 -11.46 -10.62
C PRO A 51 -9.47 -11.80 -9.18
N PHE A 52 -8.66 -12.83 -9.01
CA PHE A 52 -8.24 -13.25 -7.68
C PHE A 52 -7.39 -12.16 -7.01
N LEU A 53 -7.77 -11.79 -5.78
CA LEU A 53 -7.05 -10.81 -4.96
C LEU A 53 -6.27 -11.51 -3.84
N CYS A 54 -4.95 -11.37 -3.86
CA CYS A 54 -4.07 -11.80 -2.78
C CYS A 54 -3.68 -10.61 -1.90
N PHE A 55 -4.28 -10.52 -0.72
CA PHE A 55 -3.92 -9.54 0.30
C PHE A 55 -2.66 -10.01 1.04
N ARG A 56 -1.52 -9.40 0.73
CA ARG A 56 -0.22 -9.75 1.29
C ARG A 56 0.12 -8.84 2.47
N VAL A 57 0.02 -9.38 3.67
CA VAL A 57 0.37 -8.71 4.92
C VAL A 57 1.80 -9.09 5.30
N VAL A 58 2.69 -8.12 5.51
CA VAL A 58 4.07 -8.40 5.92
C VAL A 58 4.32 -7.95 7.35
N THR A 59 4.90 -8.82 8.16
CA THR A 59 5.17 -8.59 9.59
C THR A 59 6.52 -9.18 9.99
N ARG A 60 7.11 -8.68 11.09
CA ARG A 60 8.23 -9.35 11.77
C ARG A 60 7.77 -10.48 12.68
N GLY A 61 6.47 -10.59 12.93
CA GLY A 61 5.87 -11.59 13.80
C GLY A 61 5.95 -11.29 15.29
N MET A 62 6.13 -10.01 15.66
CA MET A 62 6.25 -9.60 17.07
C MET A 62 4.90 -9.44 17.78
N TYR A 63 3.81 -9.27 17.02
CA TYR A 63 2.46 -9.02 17.52
C TYR A 63 1.44 -9.98 16.89
N PRO A 64 1.49 -11.29 17.21
CA PRO A 64 0.60 -12.31 16.63
C PRO A 64 -0.89 -11.97 16.74
N ASP A 65 -1.32 -11.52 17.92
CA ASP A 65 -2.73 -11.25 18.19
C ASP A 65 -3.26 -10.05 17.39
N LEU A 66 -2.41 -9.04 17.18
CA LEU A 66 -2.73 -7.88 16.34
C LEU A 66 -2.95 -8.32 14.89
N VAL A 67 -1.98 -9.04 14.33
CA VAL A 67 -2.04 -9.53 12.94
C VAL A 67 -3.27 -10.41 12.74
N LYS A 68 -3.51 -11.35 13.66
CA LYS A 68 -4.69 -12.23 13.62
C LYS A 68 -5.99 -11.43 13.63
N THR A 69 -6.13 -10.50 14.58
CA THR A 69 -7.34 -9.67 14.72
C THR A 69 -7.57 -8.82 13.47
N ASN A 70 -6.52 -8.22 12.91
CA ASN A 70 -6.62 -7.37 11.73
C ASN A 70 -6.97 -8.18 10.47
N VAL A 71 -6.34 -9.34 10.28
CA VAL A 71 -6.67 -10.25 9.16
C VAL A 71 -8.13 -10.71 9.26
N GLU A 72 -8.61 -11.11 10.45
CA GLU A 72 -10.00 -11.50 10.65
C GLU A 72 -10.98 -10.35 10.35
N ARG A 73 -10.67 -9.12 10.77
CA ARG A 73 -11.48 -7.93 10.44
C ARG A 73 -11.48 -7.65 8.94
N ASN A 74 -10.34 -7.71 8.29
CA ASN A 74 -10.23 -7.45 6.86
C ASN A 74 -10.96 -8.50 6.02
N ILE A 75 -10.92 -9.79 6.42
CA ILE A 75 -11.72 -10.85 5.80
C ILE A 75 -13.21 -10.53 5.90
N LYS A 76 -13.67 -10.07 7.07
CA LYS A 76 -15.06 -9.67 7.28
C LYS A 76 -15.46 -8.51 6.36
N THR A 77 -14.62 -7.48 6.24
CA THR A 77 -14.83 -6.36 5.32
C THR A 77 -14.94 -6.83 3.86
N CYS A 78 -14.08 -7.75 3.42
CA CYS A 78 -14.15 -8.33 2.07
C CYS A 78 -15.49 -9.04 1.83
N TYR A 79 -15.98 -9.81 2.80
CA TYR A 79 -17.28 -10.47 2.71
C TYR A 79 -18.46 -9.50 2.72
N GLU A 80 -18.40 -8.43 3.51
CA GLU A 80 -19.45 -7.41 3.57
C GLU A 80 -19.62 -6.67 2.24
N VAL A 81 -18.50 -6.43 1.54
CA VAL A 81 -18.51 -5.91 0.16
C VAL A 81 -18.97 -6.95 -0.87
N GLY A 82 -18.95 -8.23 -0.49
CA GLY A 82 -19.37 -9.33 -1.34
C GLY A 82 -18.28 -9.84 -2.28
N LEU A 83 -17.01 -9.69 -1.91
CA LEU A 83 -15.89 -10.40 -2.53
C LEU A 83 -15.92 -11.88 -2.14
N ASP A 84 -15.58 -12.74 -3.09
CA ASP A 84 -15.55 -14.21 -2.94
C ASP A 84 -14.21 -14.80 -3.40
N ASN A 85 -13.54 -14.18 -4.37
CA ASN A 85 -12.30 -14.66 -4.96
C ASN A 85 -11.05 -13.96 -4.37
N PHE A 86 -10.73 -14.23 -3.10
CA PHE A 86 -9.57 -13.62 -2.44
C PHE A 86 -8.89 -14.54 -1.42
N LYS A 87 -7.67 -14.17 -1.02
CA LYS A 87 -6.88 -14.81 0.05
C LYS A 87 -6.06 -13.77 0.79
N PHE A 88 -5.82 -14.02 2.08
CA PHE A 88 -4.81 -13.33 2.87
C PHE A 88 -3.55 -14.18 2.99
N GLU A 89 -2.43 -13.63 2.54
CA GLU A 89 -1.10 -14.21 2.68
C GLU A 89 -0.32 -13.39 3.72
N VAL A 90 -0.05 -13.99 4.88
CA VAL A 90 0.70 -13.35 5.96
C VAL A 90 2.13 -13.83 5.91
N VAL A 91 3.03 -12.92 5.54
CA VAL A 91 4.46 -13.17 5.38
C VAL A 91 5.17 -12.67 6.62
N THR A 92 5.85 -13.57 7.32
CA THR A 92 6.37 -13.28 8.66
C THR A 92 7.79 -13.80 8.85
N ASP A 93 8.62 -13.08 9.57
CA ASP A 93 9.94 -13.58 9.99
C ASP A 93 9.81 -14.63 11.11
N ASN A 94 8.80 -14.50 11.97
CA ASN A 94 8.53 -15.41 13.08
C ASN A 94 7.13 -16.02 12.96
N ALA A 95 7.02 -17.33 13.12
CA ALA A 95 5.75 -18.04 13.06
C ALA A 95 4.73 -17.47 14.07
N LEU A 96 3.58 -17.07 13.54
CA LEU A 96 2.42 -16.57 14.26
C LEU A 96 1.45 -17.70 14.64
N ASN A 97 1.54 -18.86 13.97
CA ASN A 97 0.63 -20.00 14.14
C ASN A 97 -0.84 -19.60 13.86
N LEU A 98 -1.07 -18.97 12.72
CA LEU A 98 -2.41 -18.54 12.32
C LEU A 98 -3.31 -19.77 12.06
N PRO A 99 -4.64 -19.64 12.25
CA PRO A 99 -5.57 -20.73 11.96
C PRO A 99 -5.47 -21.17 10.51
N LYS A 100 -5.28 -22.46 10.27
CA LYS A 100 -5.26 -23.03 8.92
C LYS A 100 -6.66 -22.90 8.30
N SER A 101 -6.77 -22.05 7.27
CA SER A 101 -8.00 -21.80 6.54
C SER A 101 -7.69 -21.74 5.04
N ALA A 102 -8.68 -22.01 4.18
CA ALA A 102 -8.53 -21.80 2.74
C ALA A 102 -8.26 -20.32 2.39
N LEU A 103 -8.69 -19.40 3.26
CA LEU A 103 -8.56 -17.95 3.07
C LEU A 103 -7.28 -17.36 3.64
N VAL A 104 -6.54 -18.09 4.48
CA VAL A 104 -5.35 -17.56 5.17
C VAL A 104 -4.19 -18.50 4.96
N ARG A 105 -3.11 -17.98 4.35
CA ARG A 105 -1.82 -18.65 4.21
C ARG A 105 -0.81 -17.91 5.09
N GLU A 106 -0.19 -18.63 6.00
CA GLU A 106 0.98 -18.14 6.72
C GLU A 106 2.26 -18.60 5.98
N LEU A 107 3.15 -17.66 5.69
CA LEU A 107 4.43 -17.90 5.04
C LEU A 107 5.54 -17.38 5.95
N VAL A 108 6.30 -18.31 6.54
CA VAL A 108 7.44 -17.97 7.40
C VAL A 108 8.70 -17.88 6.54
N VAL A 109 9.39 -16.75 6.58
CA VAL A 109 10.63 -16.55 5.82
C VAL A 109 11.77 -17.29 6.52
N PRO A 110 12.44 -18.27 5.87
CA PRO A 110 13.53 -19.02 6.48
C PRO A 110 14.66 -18.08 6.93
N ASN A 111 15.26 -18.29 8.10
CA ASN A 111 16.31 -17.39 8.62
C ASN A 111 17.56 -17.32 7.72
N ASP A 112 17.85 -18.38 6.99
CA ASP A 112 18.97 -18.53 6.08
C ASP A 112 18.68 -18.00 4.66
N TYR A 113 17.44 -17.64 4.35
CA TYR A 113 17.10 -17.06 3.05
C TYR A 113 17.78 -15.70 2.84
N GLN A 114 18.47 -15.56 1.72
CA GLN A 114 19.13 -14.33 1.29
C GLN A 114 18.68 -13.98 -0.11
N THR A 115 18.38 -12.70 -0.32
CA THR A 115 18.06 -12.18 -1.66
C THR A 115 19.35 -11.92 -2.44
N LEU A 116 19.27 -11.94 -3.78
CA LEU A 116 20.42 -11.67 -4.66
C LEU A 116 21.17 -10.37 -4.31
N ASN A 117 20.42 -9.33 -3.92
CA ASN A 117 20.96 -8.00 -3.60
C ASN A 117 21.07 -7.72 -2.09
N ASN A 118 20.97 -8.75 -1.23
CA ASN A 118 21.01 -8.61 0.23
C ASN A 118 20.00 -7.59 0.79
N SER A 119 18.84 -7.47 0.15
CA SER A 119 17.70 -6.72 0.68
C SER A 119 17.32 -7.26 2.07
N LEU A 120 16.97 -6.35 2.97
CA LEU A 120 16.67 -6.63 4.37
C LEU A 120 15.19 -6.37 4.69
N PHE A 121 14.75 -6.84 5.85
CA PHE A 121 13.44 -6.54 6.43
C PHE A 121 12.27 -6.86 5.48
N LYS A 122 11.33 -5.91 5.31
CA LYS A 122 10.13 -6.08 4.47
C LYS A 122 10.47 -6.43 3.03
N ALA A 123 11.52 -5.83 2.46
CA ALA A 123 11.94 -6.12 1.09
C ALA A 123 12.40 -7.58 0.92
N ARG A 124 13.12 -8.12 1.93
CA ARG A 124 13.51 -9.54 1.97
C ARG A 124 12.30 -10.46 1.99
N ALA A 125 11.33 -10.18 2.85
CA ALA A 125 10.12 -10.98 2.99
C ALA A 125 9.28 -10.95 1.70
N LEU A 126 9.13 -9.76 1.09
CA LEU A 126 8.40 -9.60 -0.17
C LEU A 126 9.09 -10.33 -1.33
N GLN A 127 10.42 -10.26 -1.40
CA GLN A 127 11.19 -10.98 -2.41
C GLN A 127 11.04 -12.50 -2.24
N TYR A 128 11.04 -13.01 -1.01
CA TYR A 128 10.83 -14.44 -0.74
C TYR A 128 9.50 -14.95 -1.31
N CYS A 129 8.45 -14.14 -1.24
CA CYS A 129 7.14 -14.49 -1.79
C CYS A 129 7.10 -14.61 -3.31
N ASN A 130 8.06 -13.98 -3.99
CA ASN A 130 8.16 -13.97 -5.44
C ASN A 130 9.12 -15.06 -5.95
N GLU A 131 9.75 -15.83 -5.06
CA GLU A 131 10.57 -16.97 -5.46
C GLU A 131 9.71 -18.03 -6.17
N PRO A 132 10.19 -18.65 -7.27
CA PRO A 132 9.38 -19.57 -8.08
C PRO A 132 8.82 -20.76 -7.29
N GLU A 133 9.51 -21.20 -6.25
CA GLU A 133 9.09 -22.34 -5.40
C GLU A 133 8.05 -21.93 -4.34
N VAL A 134 7.87 -20.63 -4.10
CA VAL A 134 7.06 -20.07 -3.02
C VAL A 134 5.80 -19.38 -3.55
N ASN A 135 5.92 -18.71 -4.70
CA ASN A 135 4.84 -17.98 -5.33
C ASN A 135 3.71 -18.92 -5.77
N ILE A 136 2.48 -18.54 -5.44
CA ILE A 136 1.27 -19.29 -5.78
C ILE A 136 0.37 -18.54 -6.77
N LEU A 137 0.79 -17.35 -7.19
CA LEU A 137 -0.01 -16.43 -7.98
C LEU A 137 0.26 -16.59 -9.48
N SER A 138 -0.81 -16.49 -10.25
CA SER A 138 -0.80 -16.45 -11.71
C SER A 138 -0.59 -15.02 -12.21
N ASN A 139 -0.30 -14.85 -13.50
CA ASN A 139 -0.07 -13.52 -14.09
C ASN A 139 -1.31 -12.62 -14.10
N ASP A 140 -2.50 -13.19 -13.98
CA ASP A 140 -3.78 -12.46 -13.97
C ASP A 140 -4.26 -12.14 -12.53
N ASP A 141 -3.51 -12.58 -11.51
CA ASP A 141 -3.84 -12.37 -10.11
C ASP A 141 -3.29 -11.03 -9.60
N TRP A 142 -4.00 -10.40 -8.68
CA TRP A 142 -3.62 -9.12 -8.10
C TRP A 142 -3.05 -9.27 -6.71
N VAL A 143 -1.97 -8.55 -6.41
CA VAL A 143 -1.39 -8.48 -5.06
C VAL A 143 -1.72 -7.14 -4.43
N VAL A 144 -2.35 -7.17 -3.27
CA VAL A 144 -2.61 -5.99 -2.44
C VAL A 144 -1.66 -6.03 -1.26
N HIS A 145 -0.64 -5.18 -1.27
CA HIS A 145 0.32 -5.09 -0.18
C HIS A 145 -0.26 -4.29 1.00
N LEU A 146 -0.26 -4.89 2.19
CA LEU A 146 -0.74 -4.28 3.42
C LEU A 146 0.36 -4.33 4.50
N ASP A 147 0.41 -3.30 5.34
CA ASP A 147 1.14 -3.36 6.61
C ASP A 147 0.34 -4.15 7.65
N GLU A 148 1.01 -4.62 8.71
CA GLU A 148 0.40 -5.48 9.74
C GLU A 148 -0.74 -4.81 10.52
N GLU A 149 -0.69 -3.49 10.63
CA GLU A 149 -1.68 -2.64 11.28
C GLU A 149 -2.81 -2.18 10.33
N THR A 150 -2.73 -2.48 9.03
CA THR A 150 -3.66 -1.90 8.05
C THR A 150 -5.04 -2.55 8.12
N LEU A 151 -6.07 -1.72 8.29
CA LEU A 151 -7.47 -2.11 8.20
C LEU A 151 -8.09 -1.63 6.89
N LEU A 152 -8.77 -2.54 6.20
CA LEU A 152 -9.53 -2.24 5.00
C LEU A 152 -10.86 -1.56 5.36
N THR A 153 -11.23 -0.58 4.55
CA THR A 153 -12.60 -0.02 4.55
C THR A 153 -13.42 -0.69 3.45
N GLU A 154 -14.75 -0.63 3.55
CA GLU A 154 -15.64 -1.08 2.48
C GLU A 154 -15.32 -0.33 1.16
N SER A 155 -15.19 0.99 1.23
CA SER A 155 -14.85 1.85 0.08
C SER A 155 -13.52 1.48 -0.58
N SER A 156 -12.47 1.22 0.20
CA SER A 156 -11.17 0.81 -0.36
C SER A 156 -11.25 -0.56 -1.02
N THR A 157 -12.02 -1.47 -0.43
CA THR A 157 -12.22 -2.84 -0.94
C THR A 157 -13.00 -2.84 -2.25
N ILE A 158 -14.07 -2.04 -2.34
CA ILE A 158 -14.82 -1.81 -3.59
C ILE A 158 -13.90 -1.18 -4.65
N GLY A 159 -13.10 -0.19 -4.25
CA GLY A 159 -12.14 0.47 -5.13
C GLY A 159 -11.13 -0.51 -5.73
N LEU A 160 -10.56 -1.40 -4.92
CA LEU A 160 -9.65 -2.46 -5.36
C LEU A 160 -10.33 -3.42 -6.34
N ALA A 161 -11.55 -3.86 -6.04
CA ALA A 161 -12.32 -4.75 -6.90
C ALA A 161 -12.61 -4.14 -8.28
N ASN A 162 -13.07 -2.89 -8.29
CA ASN A 162 -13.32 -2.15 -9.52
C ASN A 162 -12.02 -1.92 -10.31
N PHE A 163 -10.93 -1.54 -9.63
CA PHE A 163 -9.63 -1.30 -10.28
C PHE A 163 -9.11 -2.56 -10.96
N ALA A 164 -9.08 -3.68 -10.23
CA ALA A 164 -8.61 -4.96 -10.73
C ALA A 164 -9.46 -5.48 -11.90
N SER A 165 -10.76 -5.19 -11.90
CA SER A 165 -11.69 -5.64 -12.95
C SER A 165 -11.67 -4.76 -14.21
N GLN A 166 -11.37 -3.47 -14.08
CA GLN A 166 -11.49 -2.51 -15.18
C GLN A 166 -10.18 -2.29 -15.95
N GLY A 167 -9.06 -2.88 -15.52
CA GLY A 167 -7.79 -2.84 -16.26
C GLY A 167 -7.19 -1.44 -16.42
N HIS A 168 -7.32 -0.58 -15.41
CA HIS A 168 -6.87 0.83 -15.45
C HIS A 168 -5.34 1.03 -15.33
N GLY A 169 -4.55 -0.02 -15.57
CA GLY A 169 -3.10 -0.07 -15.39
C GLY A 169 -2.68 -1.11 -14.37
N ASP A 170 -1.38 -1.41 -14.27
CA ASP A 170 -0.86 -2.54 -13.49
C ASP A 170 -0.58 -2.20 -12.01
N ILE A 171 -0.61 -0.91 -11.65
CA ILE A 171 -0.29 -0.42 -10.31
C ILE A 171 -1.34 0.62 -9.88
N GLY A 172 -1.85 0.45 -8.67
CA GLY A 172 -2.75 1.40 -8.02
C GLY A 172 -2.33 1.65 -6.56
N GLN A 173 -2.70 2.81 -6.03
CA GLN A 173 -2.48 3.17 -4.63
C GLN A 173 -3.77 3.73 -4.03
N GLY A 174 -4.17 3.16 -2.89
CA GLY A 174 -5.25 3.68 -2.06
C GLY A 174 -4.74 4.79 -1.14
N VAL A 175 -5.67 5.59 -0.61
CA VAL A 175 -5.36 6.60 0.41
C VAL A 175 -5.14 5.92 1.75
N ILE A 176 -4.07 6.28 2.46
CA ILE A 176 -3.77 5.73 3.78
C ILE A 176 -4.11 6.78 4.85
N SER A 177 -4.97 6.40 5.81
CA SER A 177 -5.29 7.23 6.97
C SER A 177 -5.00 6.51 8.28
N TYR A 178 -4.38 7.22 9.22
CA TYR A 178 -4.06 6.71 10.57
C TYR A 178 -5.03 7.22 11.65
N THR A 179 -5.89 8.18 11.31
CA THR A 179 -6.77 8.90 12.24
C THR A 179 -8.22 8.42 12.16
N ASN A 180 -8.44 7.11 12.15
CA ASN A 180 -9.82 6.58 12.14
C ASN A 180 -10.37 6.35 13.56
N GLU A 181 -9.55 6.57 14.59
CA GLU A 181 -9.92 6.43 16.01
C GLU A 181 -9.73 7.77 16.76
N GLU A 182 -9.79 7.74 18.10
CA GLU A 182 -9.64 8.91 18.95
C GLU A 182 -8.29 9.62 18.74
N ILE A 183 -8.31 10.95 18.68
CA ILE A 183 -7.10 11.75 18.49
C ILE A 183 -6.25 11.70 19.75
N VAL A 184 -5.19 10.89 19.72
CA VAL A 184 -4.24 10.77 20.83
C VAL A 184 -3.28 11.97 20.88
N ASN A 185 -2.86 12.49 19.72
CA ASN A 185 -1.95 13.64 19.63
C ASN A 185 -2.20 14.49 18.39
N TRP A 186 -2.52 15.76 18.59
CA TRP A 186 -2.86 16.70 17.53
C TRP A 186 -1.72 17.00 16.55
N TRP A 187 -0.47 17.03 17.01
CA TRP A 187 0.68 17.33 16.16
C TRP A 187 0.99 16.18 15.20
N THR A 188 0.95 14.94 15.70
CA THR A 188 1.14 13.76 14.85
C THR A 188 -0.03 13.60 13.90
N THR A 189 -1.27 13.80 14.37
CA THR A 189 -2.45 13.78 13.51
C THR A 189 -2.40 14.84 12.41
N LEU A 190 -1.94 16.06 12.72
CA LEU A 190 -1.76 17.10 11.71
C LEU A 190 -0.67 16.73 10.69
N ALA A 191 0.43 16.12 11.16
CA ALA A 191 1.47 15.62 10.26
C ALA A 191 0.94 14.51 9.34
N ASP A 192 0.07 13.63 9.83
CA ASP A 192 -0.56 12.57 9.03
C ASP A 192 -1.44 13.14 7.91
N CYS A 193 -2.09 14.30 8.12
CA CYS A 193 -2.86 14.98 7.07
C CYS A 193 -1.99 15.35 5.84
N VAL A 194 -0.68 15.55 6.02
CA VAL A 194 0.24 15.80 4.89
C VAL A 194 0.31 14.57 3.99
N ARG A 195 0.40 13.36 4.56
CA ARG A 195 0.42 12.10 3.80
C ARG A 195 -0.88 11.90 3.03
N VAL A 196 -2.03 12.12 3.67
CA VAL A 196 -3.34 12.05 3.00
C VAL A 196 -3.43 13.05 1.83
N SER A 197 -2.89 14.26 2.02
CA SER A 197 -2.87 15.28 0.96
C SER A 197 -2.01 14.86 -0.24
N VAL A 198 -0.86 14.24 0.04
CA VAL A 198 0.03 13.68 -1.00
C VAL A 198 -0.65 12.55 -1.77
N ASP A 199 -1.34 11.63 -1.08
CA ASP A 199 -2.09 10.54 -1.72
C ASP A 199 -3.20 11.08 -2.63
N LEU A 200 -4.03 12.00 -2.11
CA LEU A 200 -5.17 12.56 -2.84
C LEU A 200 -4.78 13.52 -3.97
N GLY A 201 -3.69 14.26 -3.79
CA GLY A 201 -3.20 15.25 -4.73
C GLY A 201 -2.21 14.63 -5.71
N MET A 202 -0.99 14.37 -5.25
CA MET A 202 0.12 13.95 -6.10
C MET A 202 -0.09 12.55 -6.67
N MET A 203 -0.24 11.54 -5.82
CA MET A 203 -0.26 10.14 -6.27
C MET A 203 -1.48 9.87 -7.16
N ARG A 204 -2.65 10.33 -6.74
CA ARG A 204 -3.87 10.21 -7.53
C ARG A 204 -3.76 10.94 -8.88
N PHE A 205 -3.16 12.13 -8.91
CA PHE A 205 -2.91 12.84 -10.17
C PHE A 205 -1.96 12.06 -11.07
N SER A 206 -0.83 11.60 -10.53
CA SER A 206 0.17 10.82 -11.24
C SER A 206 -0.43 9.56 -11.86
N PHE A 207 -1.09 8.71 -11.08
CA PHE A 207 -1.68 7.48 -11.61
C PHE A 207 -2.82 7.76 -12.60
N ARG A 208 -3.72 8.70 -12.31
CA ARG A 208 -4.90 8.92 -13.16
C ARG A 208 -4.61 9.67 -14.46
N LYS A 209 -3.61 10.56 -14.48
CA LYS A 209 -3.29 11.37 -15.67
C LYS A 209 -2.08 10.86 -16.43
N LEU A 210 -1.12 10.24 -15.75
CA LEU A 210 0.16 9.84 -16.36
C LEU A 210 0.34 8.32 -16.41
N GLY A 211 -0.46 7.55 -15.66
CA GLY A 211 -0.37 6.08 -15.62
C GLY A 211 0.88 5.57 -14.89
N CYS A 212 1.66 6.44 -14.27
CA CYS A 212 2.87 6.09 -13.52
C CYS A 212 3.09 7.08 -12.36
N PRO A 213 3.81 6.67 -11.29
CA PRO A 213 4.17 7.56 -10.22
C PRO A 213 5.20 8.60 -10.71
N LEU A 214 4.95 9.89 -10.47
CA LEU A 214 5.89 10.97 -10.84
C LEU A 214 7.12 11.03 -9.92
N MET A 215 6.95 10.61 -8.67
CA MET A 215 7.99 10.57 -7.65
C MET A 215 7.73 9.39 -6.73
N GLY A 216 8.80 8.71 -6.31
CA GLY A 216 8.78 7.82 -5.14
C GLY A 216 9.19 8.61 -3.90
N PHE A 217 8.57 8.30 -2.75
CA PHE A 217 9.08 8.72 -1.45
C PHE A 217 10.10 7.72 -0.92
#